data_AF-A0A8B6EB98-F1
#
_entry.id   AF-A0A8B6EB98-F1
#
_cell.length_a   1.000
_cell.length_b   1.000
_cell.length_c   1.000
_cell.angle_alpha   90.00
_cell.angle_beta   90.00
_cell.angle_gamma   90.00
#
_symmetry.space_group_name_H-M   'P 1'
#
loop_
_entity.id
_entity.type
_entity.pdbx_description
1 polymer ?
#
loop_
_entity_poly.entity_id
_entity_poly.type
_entity_poly.pdbx_seq_one_letter_code
_entity_poly.pdbx_strand_id
1 'polypeptide(L)'
;MNLLGKFGMVFLITINIVFVIFGIALMAAGIAVQAKGGEYLQSYLPLLDNIEIGNTRMGFLLRAVAGMVIATGIFSIVVSLMGIVGACKRLVVLLIIYGVIIIVLLVLEVTVLGVSFQIKQEFQGNLRQKMLQLIQNYEGDFGSILTTAWNFLFLTFQCCGVNQQIQVNDFISTLWWTTPTRGPRVVPTFCCKGATPDSATTAFVQPCTLAVNPATSYVDRGCYDILNQLLDQYTSAFIAICILILIVQIIAAATSFILVSQIRKEDKEMSDKN
;
A
#
# COMPACT_ATOMS: atom_id res chain seq x y z
N MET A 1 10.09 24.23 35.84
CA MET A 1 9.54 23.09 35.08
C MET A 1 9.42 21.88 35.97
N ASN A 2 8.24 21.27 36.02
CA ASN A 2 7.92 20.14 36.88
C ASN A 2 8.57 18.85 36.34
N LEU A 3 8.63 17.80 37.16
CA LEU A 3 9.21 16.50 36.75
C LEU A 3 8.56 15.95 35.46
N LEU A 4 7.24 16.05 35.36
CA LEU A 4 6.46 15.65 34.18
C LEU A 4 6.89 16.39 32.90
N GLY A 5 7.23 17.68 33.01
CA GLY A 5 7.73 18.48 31.89
C GLY A 5 9.10 18.05 31.40
N LYS A 6 10.00 17.70 32.32
CA LYS A 6 11.34 17.20 31.96
C LYS A 6 11.25 15.86 31.23
N PHE A 7 10.46 14.92 31.74
CA PHE A 7 10.22 13.64 31.06
C PHE A 7 9.54 13.83 29.70
N GLY A 8 8.52 14.69 29.64
CA GLY A 8 7.83 15.01 28.38
C GLY A 8 8.79 15.61 27.34
N MET A 9 9.66 16.54 27.74
CA MET A 9 10.68 17.11 26.85
C MET A 9 11.62 16.05 26.29
N VAL A 10 12.16 15.16 27.13
CA VAL A 10 13.05 14.08 26.69
C VAL A 10 12.32 13.12 25.75
N PHE A 11 11.09 12.73 26.09
CA PHE A 11 10.25 11.89 25.23
C PHE A 11 10.03 12.54 23.85
N LEU A 12 9.58 13.79 23.82
CA LEU A 12 9.24 14.50 22.59
C LEU A 12 10.49 14.68 21.70
N ILE A 13 11.65 15.00 22.27
CA ILE A 13 12.89 15.08 21.51
C ILE A 13 13.25 13.70 20.95
N THR A 14 13.20 12.64 21.76
CA THR A 14 13.59 11.28 21.37
C THR A 14 12.72 10.76 20.22
N ILE A 15 11.39 10.86 20.34
CA ILE A 15 10.48 10.33 19.32
C ILE A 15 10.61 11.10 18.00
N ASN A 16 10.80 12.41 18.05
CA ASN A 16 10.99 13.21 16.84
C ASN A 16 12.35 12.94 16.17
N ILE A 17 13.41 12.58 16.92
CA ILE A 17 14.67 12.11 16.31
C ILE A 17 14.43 10.81 15.53
N VAL A 18 13.68 9.86 16.10
CA VAL A 18 13.31 8.63 15.38
C VAL A 18 12.52 8.95 14.11
N PHE A 19 11.57 9.88 14.16
CA PHE A 19 10.82 10.30 12.97
C PHE A 19 11.68 11.05 11.94
N VAL A 20 12.69 11.83 12.35
CA VAL A 20 13.66 12.40 11.40
C VAL A 20 14.44 11.31 10.68
N ILE A 21 14.94 10.30 11.40
CA ILE A 21 15.68 9.18 10.80
C ILE A 21 14.78 8.43 9.82
N PHE A 22 13.55 8.13 10.22
CA PHE A 22 12.55 7.49 9.36
C PHE A 22 12.24 8.33 8.12
N GLY A 23 12.03 9.64 8.27
CA GLY A 23 11.77 10.55 7.17
C GLY A 23 12.94 10.65 6.18
N ILE A 24 14.18 10.65 6.66
CA ILE A 24 15.38 10.59 5.81
C ILE A 24 15.42 9.26 5.05
N ALA A 25 15.13 8.14 5.72
CA ALA A 25 15.08 6.83 5.10
C ALA A 25 14.01 6.76 4.00
N LEU A 26 12.80 7.28 4.25
CA LEU A 26 11.73 7.37 3.25
C LEU A 26 12.14 8.23 2.05
N MET A 27 12.69 9.42 2.32
CA MET A 27 13.15 10.32 1.26
C MET A 27 14.24 9.66 0.41
N ALA A 28 15.24 9.03 1.03
CA ALA A 28 16.31 8.33 0.33
C ALA A 28 15.78 7.13 -0.48
N ALA A 29 14.85 6.35 0.08
CA ALA A 29 14.21 5.24 -0.63
C ALA A 29 13.43 5.73 -1.85
N GLY A 30 12.63 6.80 -1.71
CA GLY A 30 11.87 7.38 -2.82
C GLY A 30 12.79 7.94 -3.91
N ILE A 31 13.88 8.63 -3.55
CA ILE A 31 14.90 9.10 -4.50
C ILE A 31 15.57 7.91 -5.19
N ALA A 32 15.92 6.87 -4.44
CA ALA A 32 16.52 5.66 -5.01
C ALA A 32 15.57 4.98 -6.01
N VAL A 33 14.27 4.92 -5.74
CA VAL A 33 13.28 4.39 -6.69
C VAL A 33 13.19 5.27 -7.93
N GLN A 34 13.23 6.61 -7.81
CA GLN A 34 13.22 7.48 -8.99
C GLN A 34 14.51 7.41 -9.81
N ALA A 35 15.66 7.34 -9.15
CA ALA A 35 16.98 7.35 -9.80
C ALA A 35 17.37 5.97 -10.37
N LYS A 36 17.21 4.90 -9.58
CA LYS A 36 17.57 3.52 -9.95
C LYS A 36 16.41 2.72 -10.52
N GLY A 37 15.18 3.22 -10.45
CA GLY A 37 14.06 2.69 -11.23
C GLY A 37 14.27 2.81 -12.74
N GLY A 38 15.34 3.47 -13.20
CA GLY A 38 15.80 3.38 -14.59
C GLY A 38 16.66 2.14 -14.88
N GLU A 39 17.49 1.66 -13.93
CA GLU A 39 18.48 0.60 -14.14
C GLU A 39 18.04 -0.79 -13.63
N TYR A 40 17.51 -0.89 -12.40
CA TYR A 40 17.02 -2.17 -11.85
C TYR A 40 15.72 -2.62 -12.49
N LEU A 41 14.90 -1.64 -12.87
CA LEU A 41 13.72 -1.92 -13.64
C LEU A 41 14.06 -2.04 -15.13
N GLN A 42 15.22 -1.66 -15.69
CA GLN A 42 15.47 -1.81 -17.14
C GLN A 42 15.38 -3.28 -17.64
N SER A 43 15.56 -4.27 -16.77
CA SER A 43 15.30 -5.70 -17.06
C SER A 43 13.81 -6.10 -17.01
N TYR A 44 12.93 -5.28 -16.42
CA TYR A 44 11.49 -5.53 -16.23
C TYR A 44 10.58 -4.40 -16.77
N LEU A 45 11.15 -3.25 -17.16
CA LEU A 45 10.50 -2.05 -17.67
C LEU A 45 10.03 -2.22 -19.10
N PRO A 46 10.74 -2.86 -20.05
CA PRO A 46 10.13 -3.21 -21.33
C PRO A 46 8.96 -4.20 -21.17
N LEU A 47 8.86 -4.90 -20.02
CA LEU A 47 7.69 -5.71 -19.68
C LEU A 47 6.59 -4.92 -18.94
N LEU A 48 6.84 -3.71 -18.41
CA LEU A 48 5.85 -2.90 -17.69
C LEU A 48 5.44 -1.62 -18.43
N ASP A 49 6.26 -1.10 -19.34
CA ASP A 49 5.95 0.04 -20.20
C ASP A 49 5.16 -0.40 -21.45
N ASN A 50 5.17 -1.70 -21.76
CA ASN A 50 4.27 -2.35 -22.74
C ASN A 50 3.01 -2.97 -22.09
N ILE A 51 2.89 -2.89 -20.76
CA ILE A 51 1.68 -3.28 -20.02
C ILE A 51 0.88 -2.00 -19.80
N GLU A 52 -0.01 -1.73 -20.75
CA GLU A 52 -1.02 -0.69 -20.61
C GLU A 52 -2.02 -1.10 -19.54
N ILE A 53 -1.96 -0.44 -18.38
CA ILE A 53 -3.08 -0.39 -17.43
C ILE A 53 -3.93 0.81 -17.86
N GLY A 54 -4.57 0.67 -19.02
CA GLY A 54 -5.41 1.70 -19.65
C GLY A 54 -4.61 2.80 -20.29
N ASN A 55 -5.04 4.05 -20.09
CA ASN A 55 -4.30 5.24 -20.52
C ASN A 55 -3.10 5.58 -19.62
N THR A 56 -2.79 4.77 -18.61
CA THR A 56 -1.76 5.06 -17.59
C THR A 56 -0.65 4.02 -17.62
N ARG A 57 0.57 4.48 -17.88
CA ARG A 57 1.77 3.63 -17.87
C ARG A 57 2.10 3.20 -16.45
N MET A 58 2.42 1.93 -16.21
CA MET A 58 2.86 1.46 -14.89
C MET A 58 4.10 2.22 -14.38
N GLY A 59 4.96 2.66 -15.30
CA GLY A 59 6.07 3.57 -14.98
C GLY A 59 5.61 4.92 -14.40
N PHE A 60 4.45 5.44 -14.81
CA PHE A 60 3.87 6.65 -14.23
C PHE A 60 3.39 6.41 -12.79
N LEU A 61 2.69 5.29 -12.54
CA LEU A 61 2.22 4.95 -11.19
C LEU A 61 3.38 4.76 -10.21
N LEU A 62 4.43 4.04 -10.61
CA LEU A 62 5.63 3.85 -9.79
C LEU A 62 6.32 5.19 -9.46
N ARG A 63 6.44 6.08 -10.45
CA ARG A 63 7.00 7.43 -10.23
C ARG A 63 6.12 8.26 -9.30
N ALA A 64 4.81 8.19 -9.45
CA ALA A 64 3.86 8.89 -8.58
C ALA A 64 3.98 8.39 -7.13
N VAL A 65 4.03 7.07 -6.91
CA VAL A 65 4.23 6.47 -5.59
C VAL A 65 5.58 6.89 -4.99
N ALA A 66 6.66 6.83 -5.77
CA ALA A 66 7.97 7.28 -5.31
C ALA A 66 7.96 8.78 -4.93
N GLY A 67 7.30 9.62 -5.73
CA GLY A 67 7.11 11.04 -5.43
C GLY A 67 6.34 11.27 -4.12
N MET A 68 5.25 10.52 -3.88
CA MET A 68 4.51 10.58 -2.61
C MET A 68 5.38 10.17 -1.41
N VAL A 69 6.18 9.10 -1.54
CA VAL A 69 7.09 8.65 -0.47
C VAL A 69 8.13 9.72 -0.13
N ILE A 70 8.69 10.41 -1.14
CA ILE A 70 9.60 11.55 -0.93
C ILE A 70 8.88 12.68 -0.18
N ALA A 71 7.68 13.06 -0.63
CA ALA A 71 6.91 14.13 -0.01
C ALA A 71 6.57 13.82 1.45
N THR A 72 6.17 12.58 1.77
CA THR A 72 5.91 12.12 3.14
C THR A 72 7.19 12.16 3.98
N GLY A 73 8.34 11.75 3.43
CA GLY A 73 9.63 11.83 4.12
C GLY A 73 10.01 13.27 4.49
N ILE A 74 9.90 14.20 3.54
CA ILE A 74 10.16 15.63 3.77
C ILE A 74 9.21 16.20 4.82
N PHE A 75 7.91 15.93 4.68
CA PHE A 75 6.89 16.36 5.63
C PHE A 75 7.19 15.86 7.05
N SER A 76 7.53 14.58 7.19
CA SER A 76 7.90 13.98 8.48
C SER A 76 9.12 14.66 9.11
N ILE A 77 10.17 14.95 8.33
CA ILE A 77 11.35 15.68 8.80
C ILE A 77 10.97 17.08 9.30
N VAL A 78 10.22 17.85 8.50
CA VAL A 78 9.83 19.22 8.85
C VAL A 78 9.04 19.24 10.16
N VAL A 79 7.99 18.42 10.26
CA VAL A 79 7.16 18.35 11.48
C VAL A 79 8.00 17.93 12.69
N SER A 80 8.90 16.96 12.52
CA SER A 80 9.75 16.49 13.61
C SER A 80 10.74 17.54 14.08
N LEU A 81 11.33 18.32 13.16
CA LEU A 81 12.19 19.45 13.50
C LEU A 81 11.42 20.53 14.26
N MET A 82 10.16 20.80 13.94
CA MET A 82 9.32 21.73 14.70
C MET A 82 9.14 21.25 16.15
N GLY A 83 8.92 19.95 16.36
CA GLY A 83 8.84 19.34 17.69
C GLY A 83 10.15 19.51 18.48
N ILE A 84 11.28 19.14 17.88
CA ILE A 84 12.61 19.23 18.52
C ILE A 84 12.97 20.68 18.83
N VAL A 85 12.89 21.58 17.85
CA VAL A 85 13.23 23.00 18.02
C VAL A 85 12.27 23.67 19.00
N GLY A 86 10.97 23.36 18.91
CA GLY A 86 9.96 23.83 19.85
C GLY A 86 10.28 23.47 21.30
N ALA A 87 10.67 22.21 21.55
CA ALA A 87 11.04 21.75 22.88
C ALA A 87 12.38 22.32 23.36
N CYS A 88 13.43 22.26 22.54
CA CYS A 88 14.79 22.68 22.91
C CYS A 88 14.91 24.19 23.09
N LYS A 89 14.30 24.97 22.19
CA LYS A 89 14.36 26.44 22.21
C LYS A 89 13.17 27.06 22.96
N ARG A 90 12.30 26.23 23.55
CA ARG A 90 11.10 26.66 24.28
C ARG A 90 10.20 27.58 23.44
N LEU A 91 10.15 27.35 22.13
CA LEU A 91 9.35 28.16 21.20
C LEU A 91 7.90 27.67 21.21
N VAL A 92 7.08 28.34 22.03
CA VAL A 92 5.67 27.99 22.27
C VAL A 92 4.86 27.90 20.97
N VAL A 93 5.08 28.83 20.03
CA VAL A 93 4.35 28.84 18.75
C VAL A 93 4.64 27.57 17.93
N LEU A 94 5.90 27.15 17.86
CA LEU A 94 6.27 25.91 17.14
C LEU A 94 5.67 24.66 17.78
N LEU A 95 5.65 24.59 19.13
CA LEU A 95 5.01 23.49 19.86
C LEU A 95 3.50 23.43 19.62
N ILE A 96 2.82 24.59 19.57
CA ILE A 96 1.39 24.66 19.24
C ILE A 96 1.15 24.15 17.83
N ILE A 97 1.90 24.64 16.84
CA ILE A 97 1.74 24.21 15.44
C ILE A 97 2.01 22.70 15.31
N TYR A 98 3.10 22.21 15.91
CA TYR A 98 3.40 20.77 15.98
C TYR A 98 2.24 19.98 16.58
N GLY A 99 1.73 20.40 17.75
CA GLY A 99 0.64 19.71 18.44
C GLY A 99 -0.65 19.66 17.60
N VAL A 100 -0.99 20.75 16.91
CA VAL A 100 -2.15 20.80 16.00
C VAL A 100 -1.95 19.85 14.81
N ILE A 101 -0.77 19.83 14.20
CA ILE A 101 -0.47 18.91 13.08
C ILE A 101 -0.62 17.46 13.55
N ILE A 102 -0.10 17.09 14.73
CA ILE A 102 -0.23 15.73 15.27
C ILE A 102 -1.72 15.38 15.53
N ILE A 103 -2.53 16.31 16.03
CA ILE A 103 -3.98 16.08 16.19
C ILE A 103 -4.66 15.84 14.83
N VAL A 104 -4.31 16.62 13.80
CA VAL A 104 -4.86 16.42 12.45
C VAL A 104 -4.47 15.04 11.91
N LEU A 105 -3.22 14.62 12.07
CA LEU A 105 -2.77 13.28 11.68
C LEU A 105 -3.50 12.17 12.44
N LEU A 106 -3.78 12.37 13.73
CA LEU A 106 -4.56 11.43 14.54
C LEU A 106 -5.98 11.25 14.00
N VAL A 107 -6.66 12.35 13.66
CA VAL A 107 -8.02 12.28 13.07
C VAL A 107 -8.00 11.57 11.72
N LEU A 108 -6.99 11.83 10.89
CA LEU A 108 -6.81 11.15 9.61
C LEU A 108 -6.56 9.65 9.81
N GLU A 109 -5.70 9.27 10.76
CA GLU A 109 -5.41 7.87 11.06
C GLU A 109 -6.64 7.10 11.56
N VAL A 110 -7.44 7.69 12.45
CA VAL A 110 -8.70 7.10 12.92
C VAL A 110 -9.69 6.95 11.76
N THR A 111 -9.75 7.91 10.85
CA THR A 111 -10.61 7.85 9.66
C THR A 111 -10.17 6.74 8.71
N VAL A 112 -8.87 6.64 8.43
CA VAL A 112 -8.29 5.57 7.59
C VAL A 112 -8.55 4.20 8.21
N LEU A 113 -8.37 4.04 9.52
CA LEU A 113 -8.70 2.80 10.22
C LEU A 113 -10.18 2.47 10.10
N GLY A 114 -11.08 3.43 10.36
CA GLY A 114 -12.52 3.25 10.26
C GLY A 114 -12.98 2.81 8.86
N VAL A 115 -12.48 3.48 7.82
CA VAL A 115 -12.75 3.11 6.42
C VAL A 115 -12.17 1.73 6.10
N SER A 116 -10.97 1.42 6.58
CA SER A 116 -10.34 0.10 6.37
C SER A 116 -11.16 -1.03 6.99
N PHE A 117 -11.78 -0.81 8.16
CA PHE A 117 -12.69 -1.79 8.76
C PHE A 117 -13.96 -1.99 7.94
N GLN A 118 -14.55 -0.92 7.41
CA GLN A 118 -15.73 -1.01 6.54
C GLN A 118 -15.40 -1.78 5.25
N ILE A 119 -14.28 -1.43 4.61
CA ILE A 119 -13.77 -2.14 3.43
C ILE A 119 -13.57 -3.61 3.77
N LYS A 120 -12.92 -3.95 4.89
CA LYS A 120 -12.72 -5.35 5.28
C LYS A 120 -14.05 -6.10 5.43
N GLN A 121 -15.07 -5.48 6.03
CA GLN A 121 -16.39 -6.10 6.15
C GLN A 121 -17.06 -6.33 4.79
N GLU A 122 -16.99 -5.36 3.88
CA GLU A 122 -17.50 -5.54 2.51
C GLU A 122 -16.71 -6.60 1.73
N PHE A 123 -15.38 -6.65 1.91
CA PHE A 123 -14.51 -7.58 1.21
C PHE A 123 -14.69 -9.02 1.73
N GLN A 124 -14.78 -9.25 3.04
CA GLN A 124 -14.96 -10.61 3.57
C GLN A 124 -16.31 -11.25 3.20
N GLY A 125 -17.35 -10.44 2.95
CA GLY A 125 -18.65 -10.93 2.49
C GLY A 125 -18.81 -11.01 0.96
N ASN A 126 -18.26 -10.05 0.22
CA ASN A 126 -18.60 -9.83 -1.20
C ASN A 126 -17.40 -9.81 -2.15
N LEU A 127 -16.14 -9.90 -1.68
CA LEU A 127 -14.97 -9.83 -2.57
C LEU A 127 -15.02 -10.93 -3.64
N ARG A 128 -15.35 -12.17 -3.25
CA ARG A 128 -15.48 -13.29 -4.19
C ARG A 128 -16.51 -12.97 -5.28
N GLN A 129 -17.67 -12.45 -4.90
CA GLN A 129 -18.71 -12.07 -5.85
C GLN A 129 -18.29 -10.90 -6.75
N LYS A 130 -17.62 -9.88 -6.21
CA LYS A 130 -17.08 -8.77 -7.00
C LYS A 130 -16.02 -9.25 -7.98
N MET A 131 -15.12 -10.13 -7.57
CA MET A 131 -14.14 -10.76 -8.47
C MET A 131 -14.82 -11.57 -9.57
N LEU A 132 -15.88 -12.33 -9.25
CA LEU A 132 -16.68 -13.06 -10.23
C LEU A 132 -17.45 -12.15 -11.19
N GLN A 133 -17.84 -10.95 -10.78
CA GLN A 133 -18.42 -9.95 -11.68
C GLN A 133 -17.34 -9.32 -12.57
N LEU A 134 -16.18 -9.00 -12.00
CA LEU A 134 -15.06 -8.40 -12.73
C LEU A 134 -14.48 -9.36 -13.78
N ILE A 135 -14.35 -10.65 -13.47
CA ILE A 135 -13.78 -11.61 -14.42
C ILE A 135 -14.65 -11.77 -15.68
N GLN A 136 -15.96 -11.45 -15.64
CA GLN A 136 -16.83 -11.52 -16.82
C GLN A 136 -16.34 -10.63 -17.98
N ASN A 137 -15.68 -9.52 -17.67
CA ASN A 137 -15.09 -8.62 -18.67
C ASN A 137 -13.65 -8.99 -19.06
N TYR A 138 -13.20 -10.19 -18.70
CA TYR A 138 -11.90 -10.72 -19.11
C TYR A 138 -11.92 -11.10 -20.59
N GLU A 139 -10.95 -10.59 -21.36
CA GLU A 139 -10.88 -10.71 -22.82
C GLU A 139 -9.81 -11.70 -23.32
N GLY A 140 -8.97 -12.24 -22.43
CA GLY A 140 -7.99 -13.27 -22.76
C GLY A 140 -6.53 -12.84 -22.65
N ASP A 141 -5.75 -13.21 -23.67
CA ASP A 141 -4.30 -12.98 -23.65
C ASP A 141 -3.95 -11.51 -23.95
N PHE A 142 -4.82 -10.83 -24.70
CA PHE A 142 -4.71 -9.41 -25.04
C PHE A 142 -6.06 -8.74 -24.81
N GLY A 143 -6.07 -7.62 -24.11
CA GLY A 143 -7.32 -6.91 -23.87
C GLY A 143 -7.15 -5.70 -22.95
N SER A 144 -8.27 -5.32 -22.34
CA SER A 144 -8.38 -4.19 -21.43
C SER A 144 -7.42 -4.26 -20.23
N ILE A 145 -7.30 -3.12 -19.54
CA ILE A 145 -6.66 -2.97 -18.21
C ILE A 145 -6.96 -4.15 -17.29
N LEU A 146 -8.23 -4.55 -17.27
CA LEU A 146 -8.75 -5.55 -16.39
C LEU A 146 -8.22 -6.93 -16.77
N THR A 147 -8.19 -7.24 -18.08
CA THR A 147 -7.58 -8.45 -18.63
C THR A 147 -6.12 -8.56 -18.25
N THR A 148 -5.38 -7.47 -18.41
CA THR A 148 -3.97 -7.38 -18.04
C THR A 148 -3.74 -7.57 -16.53
N ALA A 149 -4.58 -6.98 -15.69
CA ALA A 149 -4.53 -7.16 -14.24
C ALA A 149 -4.79 -8.63 -13.84
N TRP A 150 -5.75 -9.31 -14.49
CA TRP A 150 -5.98 -10.73 -14.29
C TRP A 150 -4.80 -11.60 -14.72
N ASN A 151 -4.22 -11.33 -15.89
CA ASN A 151 -3.05 -12.05 -16.40
C ASN A 151 -1.84 -11.90 -15.45
N PHE A 152 -1.62 -10.69 -14.94
CA PHE A 152 -0.60 -10.44 -13.92
C PHE A 152 -0.90 -11.18 -12.62
N LEU A 153 -2.17 -11.21 -12.19
CA LEU A 153 -2.61 -11.93 -11.00
C LEU A 153 -2.33 -13.44 -11.11
N PHE A 154 -2.66 -14.05 -12.25
CA PHE A 154 -2.45 -15.49 -12.50
C PHE A 154 -0.97 -15.87 -12.44
N LEU A 155 -0.09 -15.08 -13.05
CA LEU A 155 1.35 -15.33 -13.04
C LEU A 155 1.98 -15.08 -11.67
N THR A 156 1.64 -13.95 -11.05
CA THR A 156 2.29 -13.49 -9.81
C THR A 156 1.90 -14.36 -8.62
N PHE A 157 0.61 -14.66 -8.49
CA PHE A 157 0.07 -15.44 -7.38
C PHE A 157 -0.11 -16.91 -7.72
N GLN A 158 0.26 -17.32 -8.94
CA GLN A 158 0.24 -18.70 -9.39
C GLN A 158 -1.12 -19.38 -9.12
N CYS A 159 -2.18 -18.69 -9.52
CA CYS A 159 -3.58 -19.07 -9.37
C CYS A 159 -4.28 -18.97 -10.73
N CYS A 160 -5.48 -19.56 -10.85
CA CYS A 160 -6.24 -19.51 -12.08
C CYS A 160 -7.74 -19.30 -11.82
N GLY A 161 -8.28 -18.22 -12.39
CA GLY A 161 -9.66 -17.79 -12.17
C GLY A 161 -9.93 -17.35 -10.72
N VAL A 162 -11.19 -17.09 -10.39
CA VAL A 162 -11.58 -16.63 -9.04
C VAL A 162 -11.59 -17.81 -8.09
N ASN A 163 -12.27 -18.87 -8.51
CA ASN A 163 -12.42 -20.16 -7.87
C ASN A 163 -11.36 -21.13 -8.40
N GLN A 164 -11.30 -22.33 -7.83
CA GLN A 164 -10.53 -23.42 -8.41
C GLN A 164 -11.24 -23.91 -9.68
N GLN A 165 -10.52 -24.01 -10.79
CA GLN A 165 -11.09 -24.36 -12.11
C GLN A 165 -11.35 -25.86 -12.30
N ILE A 166 -11.25 -26.66 -11.23
CA ILE A 166 -11.46 -28.11 -11.25
C ILE A 166 -12.95 -28.46 -11.28
N GLN A 167 -13.78 -27.71 -10.54
CA GLN A 167 -15.22 -27.99 -10.38
C GLN A 167 -16.10 -26.94 -11.04
N VAL A 168 -15.63 -25.69 -11.11
CA VAL A 168 -16.35 -24.56 -11.68
C VAL A 168 -15.41 -23.89 -12.67
N ASN A 169 -15.86 -23.64 -13.89
CA ASN A 169 -15.09 -22.88 -14.86
C ASN A 169 -15.60 -21.43 -14.88
N ASP A 170 -14.87 -20.55 -14.19
CA ASP A 170 -15.22 -19.13 -14.10
C ASP A 170 -15.08 -18.42 -15.44
N PHE A 171 -14.32 -19.01 -16.38
CA PHE A 171 -14.10 -18.42 -17.69
C PHE A 171 -15.33 -18.53 -18.60
N ILE A 172 -16.29 -19.43 -18.34
CA ILE A 172 -17.46 -19.64 -19.22
C ILE A 172 -18.29 -18.36 -19.40
N SER A 173 -18.38 -17.52 -18.36
CA SER A 173 -19.14 -16.27 -18.37
C SER A 173 -18.34 -15.05 -18.85
N THR A 174 -17.13 -15.26 -19.39
CA THR A 174 -16.22 -14.17 -19.77
C THR A 174 -16.29 -13.84 -21.26
N LEU A 175 -15.96 -12.60 -21.62
CA LEU A 175 -15.85 -12.18 -23.04
C LEU A 175 -14.83 -13.03 -23.82
N TRP A 176 -13.76 -13.46 -23.16
CA TRP A 176 -12.77 -14.36 -23.73
C TRP A 176 -13.38 -15.69 -24.20
N TRP A 177 -14.36 -16.22 -23.48
CA TRP A 177 -14.96 -17.53 -23.80
C TRP A 177 -15.65 -17.56 -25.16
N THR A 178 -16.31 -16.46 -25.51
CA THR A 178 -17.04 -16.29 -26.76
C THR A 178 -16.15 -15.83 -27.91
N THR A 179 -14.89 -15.47 -27.64
CA THR A 179 -13.97 -14.94 -28.64
C THR A 179 -13.40 -16.07 -29.53
N PRO A 180 -13.40 -15.94 -30.87
CA PRO A 180 -12.89 -16.97 -31.77
C PRO A 180 -11.40 -17.32 -31.55
N THR A 181 -10.60 -16.36 -31.09
CA THR A 181 -9.16 -16.52 -30.82
C THR A 181 -8.86 -17.42 -29.62
N ARG A 182 -9.86 -17.75 -28.80
CA ARG A 182 -9.72 -18.76 -27.73
C ARG A 182 -9.41 -20.15 -28.31
N GLY A 183 -10.03 -20.52 -29.42
CA GLY A 183 -9.96 -21.88 -29.94
C GLY A 183 -10.46 -22.91 -28.92
N PRO A 184 -9.79 -24.08 -28.77
CA PRO A 184 -10.24 -25.15 -27.88
C PRO A 184 -9.83 -24.96 -26.41
N ARG A 185 -9.25 -23.81 -26.03
CA ARG A 185 -8.68 -23.57 -24.69
C ARG A 185 -9.76 -23.47 -23.60
N VAL A 186 -9.58 -24.20 -22.52
CA VAL A 186 -10.48 -24.19 -21.34
C VAL A 186 -10.08 -23.10 -20.35
N VAL A 187 -8.78 -22.80 -20.26
CA VAL A 187 -8.22 -21.71 -19.44
C VAL A 187 -7.20 -20.90 -20.27
N PRO A 188 -6.94 -19.63 -19.91
CA PRO A 188 -5.95 -18.79 -20.58
C PRO A 188 -4.53 -19.32 -20.40
N THR A 189 -3.61 -18.97 -21.31
CA THR A 189 -2.22 -19.44 -21.26
C THR A 189 -1.50 -18.94 -20.00
N PHE A 190 -1.91 -17.80 -19.46
CA PHE A 190 -1.42 -17.22 -18.20
C PHE A 190 -1.68 -18.09 -16.95
N CYS A 191 -2.60 -19.06 -17.03
CA CYS A 191 -2.83 -20.03 -15.95
C CYS A 191 -1.84 -21.21 -15.95
N CYS A 192 -0.97 -21.33 -16.96
CA CYS A 192 -0.07 -22.47 -17.09
C CYS A 192 1.19 -22.31 -16.24
N LYS A 193 1.69 -23.44 -15.73
CA LYS A 193 2.95 -23.47 -14.99
C LYS A 193 4.11 -23.17 -15.94
N GLY A 194 5.01 -22.28 -15.51
CA GLY A 194 6.17 -21.87 -16.31
C GLY A 194 5.86 -20.88 -17.44
N ALA A 195 4.63 -20.37 -17.55
CA ALA A 195 4.32 -19.31 -18.48
C ALA A 195 5.01 -18.00 -18.08
N THR A 196 5.59 -17.29 -19.05
CA THR A 196 6.05 -15.91 -18.94
C THR A 196 5.12 -14.99 -19.72
N PRO A 197 5.16 -13.66 -19.49
CA PRO A 197 4.40 -12.70 -20.31
C PRO A 197 4.63 -12.89 -21.81
N ASP A 198 5.87 -13.18 -22.22
CA ASP A 198 6.23 -13.37 -23.64
C ASP A 198 5.74 -14.71 -24.20
N SER A 199 5.80 -15.80 -23.42
CA SER A 199 5.34 -17.10 -23.89
C SER A 199 3.80 -17.21 -23.89
N ALA A 200 3.13 -16.50 -22.97
CA ALA A 200 1.68 -16.54 -22.83
C ALA A 200 0.95 -15.76 -23.93
N THR A 201 1.59 -14.70 -24.44
CA THR A 201 1.07 -13.85 -25.52
C THR A 201 1.29 -14.44 -26.91
N THR A 202 2.34 -15.25 -27.09
CA THR A 202 2.72 -15.82 -28.40
C THR A 202 2.18 -17.23 -28.63
N ALA A 203 1.87 -17.99 -27.58
CA ALA A 203 1.39 -19.36 -27.69
C ALA A 203 -0.14 -19.44 -27.79
N PHE A 204 -0.62 -19.65 -29.02
CA PHE A 204 -2.06 -19.70 -29.31
C PHE A 204 -2.78 -20.90 -28.66
N VAL A 205 -2.10 -22.05 -28.55
CA VAL A 205 -2.63 -23.26 -27.90
C VAL A 205 -1.50 -24.04 -27.23
N GLN A 206 -1.64 -24.30 -25.93
CA GLN A 206 -0.70 -25.12 -25.15
C GLN A 206 -1.42 -26.33 -24.53
N PRO A 207 -0.78 -27.50 -24.39
CA PRO A 207 -1.43 -28.67 -23.78
C PRO A 207 -2.06 -28.40 -22.40
N CYS A 208 -1.42 -27.55 -21.59
CA CYS A 208 -1.90 -27.11 -20.28
C CYS A 208 -3.25 -26.35 -20.32
N THR A 209 -3.56 -25.71 -21.45
CA THR A 209 -4.82 -24.96 -21.65
C THR A 209 -5.97 -25.86 -22.12
N LEU A 210 -5.66 -27.06 -22.61
CA LEU A 210 -6.64 -28.01 -23.16
C LEU A 210 -6.99 -29.09 -22.15
N ALA A 211 -5.99 -29.83 -21.69
CA ALA A 211 -6.11 -30.89 -20.71
C ALA A 211 -5.72 -30.35 -19.33
N VAL A 212 -6.59 -29.50 -18.79
CA VAL A 212 -6.35 -28.82 -17.51
C VAL A 212 -6.13 -29.84 -16.40
N ASN A 213 -4.99 -29.73 -15.72
CA ASN A 213 -4.67 -30.56 -14.58
C ASN A 213 -3.72 -29.82 -13.63
N PRO A 214 -3.74 -30.13 -12.32
CA PRO A 214 -2.88 -29.44 -11.34
C PRO A 214 -1.38 -29.65 -11.57
N ALA A 215 -0.96 -30.62 -12.40
CA ALA A 215 0.46 -30.82 -12.69
C ALA A 215 0.99 -29.81 -13.72
N THR A 216 0.14 -29.30 -14.63
CA THR A 216 0.55 -28.42 -15.75
C THR A 216 -0.02 -27.00 -15.67
N SER A 217 -1.05 -26.75 -14.84
CA SER A 217 -1.64 -25.43 -14.64
C SER A 217 -2.03 -25.19 -13.18
N TYR A 218 -2.30 -23.93 -12.82
CA TYR A 218 -2.67 -23.50 -11.47
C TYR A 218 -4.18 -23.63 -11.17
N VAL A 219 -4.86 -24.57 -11.83
CA VAL A 219 -6.32 -24.73 -11.77
C VAL A 219 -6.82 -25.22 -10.41
N ASP A 220 -5.95 -25.77 -9.59
CA ASP A 220 -6.21 -26.17 -8.20
C ASP A 220 -6.20 -25.00 -7.21
N ARG A 221 -5.84 -23.79 -7.64
CA ARG A 221 -5.75 -22.60 -6.78
C ARG A 221 -6.57 -21.45 -7.36
N GLY A 222 -7.65 -21.10 -6.69
CA GLY A 222 -8.44 -19.91 -7.02
C GLY A 222 -7.76 -18.64 -6.52
N CYS A 223 -7.76 -17.58 -7.33
CA CYS A 223 -7.09 -16.34 -6.95
C CYS A 223 -7.76 -15.63 -5.77
N TYR A 224 -9.05 -15.86 -5.53
CA TYR A 224 -9.72 -15.33 -4.35
C TYR A 224 -9.09 -15.87 -3.06
N ASP A 225 -8.88 -17.18 -2.97
CA ASP A 225 -8.37 -17.81 -1.75
C ASP A 225 -6.94 -17.34 -1.44
N ILE A 226 -6.09 -17.25 -2.48
CA ILE A 226 -4.72 -16.74 -2.35
C ILE A 226 -4.71 -15.27 -1.91
N LEU A 227 -5.51 -14.42 -2.55
CA LEU A 227 -5.60 -13.01 -2.17
C LEU A 227 -6.14 -12.82 -0.76
N ASN A 228 -7.18 -13.56 -0.38
CA ASN A 228 -7.74 -13.47 0.96
C ASN A 228 -6.73 -13.94 2.02
N GLN A 229 -6.00 -15.03 1.76
CA GLN A 229 -4.94 -15.50 2.65
C GLN A 229 -3.83 -14.45 2.83
N LEU A 230 -3.39 -13.81 1.73
CA LEU A 230 -2.39 -12.74 1.80
C LEU A 230 -2.90 -11.53 2.57
N LEU A 231 -4.13 -11.09 2.29
CA LEU A 231 -4.76 -9.98 3.01
C LEU A 231 -4.85 -10.28 4.51
N ASP A 232 -5.32 -11.45 4.90
CA ASP A 232 -5.46 -11.82 6.31
C ASP A 232 -4.10 -11.92 7.01
N GLN A 233 -3.05 -12.40 6.33
CA GLN A 233 -1.71 -12.49 6.89
C GLN A 233 -1.12 -11.13 7.28
N TYR A 234 -1.29 -10.11 6.42
CA TYR A 234 -0.71 -8.77 6.67
C TYR A 234 -1.63 -7.86 7.49
N THR A 235 -2.94 -8.11 7.48
CA THR A 235 -3.92 -7.25 8.16
C THR A 235 -3.66 -7.13 9.66
N SER A 236 -3.32 -8.23 10.35
CA SER A 236 -3.07 -8.21 11.80
C SER A 236 -1.85 -7.34 12.16
N ALA A 237 -0.75 -7.47 11.40
CA ALA A 237 0.45 -6.67 11.62
C ALA A 237 0.19 -5.19 11.33
N PHE A 238 -0.53 -4.88 10.25
CA PHE A 238 -0.91 -3.51 9.90
C PHE A 238 -1.73 -2.84 11.01
N ILE A 239 -2.77 -3.51 11.52
CA ILE A 239 -3.61 -2.98 12.60
C ILE A 239 -2.77 -2.72 13.86
N ALA A 240 -1.86 -3.63 14.21
CA ALA A 240 -0.99 -3.46 15.38
C ALA A 240 -0.07 -2.23 15.24
N ILE A 241 0.49 -1.99 14.06
CA ILE A 241 1.35 -0.82 13.78
C ILE A 241 0.54 0.48 13.89
N CYS A 242 -0.66 0.54 13.32
CA CYS A 242 -1.51 1.73 13.42
C CYS A 242 -1.90 2.03 14.88
N ILE A 243 -2.27 1.02 15.67
CA ILE A 243 -2.58 1.24 17.09
C ILE A 243 -1.36 1.81 17.85
N LEU A 244 -0.16 1.30 17.57
CA LEU A 244 1.07 1.82 18.16
C LEU A 244 1.29 3.29 17.79
N ILE A 245 1.14 3.63 16.51
CA ILE A 245 1.31 5.01 16.02
C ILE A 245 0.28 5.94 16.67
N LEU A 246 -0.98 5.52 16.75
CA LEU A 246 -2.06 6.26 17.42
C LEU A 246 -1.73 6.57 18.88
N ILE A 247 -1.23 5.60 19.64
CA ILE A 247 -0.81 5.81 21.04
C ILE A 247 0.33 6.82 21.12
N VAL A 248 1.34 6.68 20.25
CA VAL A 248 2.49 7.59 20.22
C VAL A 248 2.05 9.03 19.89
N GLN A 249 1.13 9.21 18.94
CA GLN A 249 0.60 10.53 18.59
C GLN A 249 -0.16 11.18 19.73
N ILE A 250 -1.00 10.44 20.47
CA ILE A 250 -1.71 10.95 21.64
C ILE A 250 -0.72 11.45 22.69
N ILE A 251 0.31 10.66 23.00
CA ILE A 251 1.32 11.03 23.99
C ILE A 251 2.12 12.25 23.51
N ALA A 252 2.49 12.31 22.22
CA ALA A 252 3.22 13.42 21.64
C ALA A 252 2.40 14.73 21.66
N ALA A 253 1.12 14.67 21.29
CA ALA A 253 0.22 15.83 21.34
C ALA A 253 0.03 16.32 22.78
N ALA A 254 -0.31 15.42 23.71
CA ALA A 254 -0.48 15.76 25.12
C ALA A 254 0.78 16.40 25.71
N THR A 255 1.94 15.81 25.43
CA THR A 255 3.23 16.32 25.89
C THR A 255 3.54 17.71 25.31
N SER A 256 3.23 17.94 24.04
CA SER A 256 3.41 19.26 23.42
C SER A 256 2.61 20.34 24.15
N PHE A 257 1.32 20.11 24.40
CA PHE A 257 0.46 21.09 25.10
C PHE A 257 0.80 21.25 26.58
N ILE A 258 1.25 20.19 27.26
CA ILE A 258 1.78 20.26 28.63
C ILE A 258 3.02 21.18 28.66
N LEU A 259 3.96 21.00 27.73
CA LEU A 259 5.16 21.84 27.63
C LEU A 259 4.80 23.30 27.36
N VAL A 260 3.89 23.57 26.43
CA VAL A 260 3.36 24.92 26.15
C VAL A 260 2.81 25.57 27.42
N SER A 261 2.00 24.82 28.19
CA SER A 261 1.37 25.33 29.40
C SER A 261 2.40 25.66 30.48
N GLN A 262 3.44 24.83 30.62
CA GLN A 262 4.51 25.05 31.58
C GLN A 262 5.40 26.22 31.21
N ILE A 263 5.80 26.34 29.93
CA ILE A 263 6.62 27.46 29.46
C ILE A 263 5.88 28.78 29.69
N ARG A 264 4.60 28.87 29.30
CA ARG A 264 3.77 30.07 29.54
C ARG A 264 3.62 30.42 31.01
N LYS A 265 3.56 29.42 31.90
CA LYS A 265 3.50 29.66 33.34
C LYS A 265 4.81 30.24 33.87
N GLU A 266 5.95 29.69 33.43
CA GLU A 266 7.27 30.21 33.79
C GLU A 266 7.50 31.65 33.30
N ASP A 267 7.05 31.96 32.07
CA ASP A 267 7.17 33.32 31.51
C ASP A 267 6.35 34.35 32.31
N LYS A 268 5.14 33.97 32.75
CA LYS A 268 4.29 34.83 33.61
C LYS A 268 4.90 35.06 34.98
N GLU A 269 5.36 34.01 35.64
CA GLU A 269 6.01 34.11 36.96
C GLU A 269 7.29 34.96 36.93
N MET A 270 7.96 35.04 35.77
CA MET A 270 9.12 35.90 35.58
C MET A 270 8.72 37.35 35.31
N SER A 271 7.65 37.58 34.56
CA SER A 271 7.09 38.92 34.32
C SER A 271 6.51 39.54 35.60
N ASP A 272 5.95 38.76 36.51
CA ASP A 272 5.39 39.27 37.77
C ASP A 272 6.48 39.65 38.80
N LYS A 273 7.74 39.26 38.57
CA LYS A 273 8.88 39.52 39.47
C LYS A 273 9.73 40.73 39.09
N ASN A 274 9.57 41.26 37.87
CA ASN A 274 10.30 42.43 37.35
C ASN A 274 9.40 43.65 37.35
#